data_AF-A0A3M6HPT8-F1
#
_entry.id   AF-A0A3M6HPT8-F1
#
_cell.length_a   1.000
_cell.length_b   1.000
_cell.length_c   1.000
_cell.angle_alpha   90.00
_cell.angle_beta   90.00
_cell.angle_gamma   90.00
#
_symmetry.space_group_name_H-M   'P 1'
#
loop_
_entity.id
_entity.type
_entity.pdbx_description
1 polymer ?
#
loop_
_entity_poly.entity_id
_entity_poly.type
_entity_poly.pdbx_seq_one_letter_code
_entity_poly.pdbx_strand_id
1 'polypeptide(L)'
;MDRRGLMYRTSDGSEEEWTNLGTPHEGLTTKKWPGKYHVWRDGDWALDEETQKFALAGAALLVRDQRLQEAATRIAPLQYAEDLGEATEAEKTSLLEWKRYSVKLNRIEQSTDYPLQIEWLSPPLDALAQ
;
A
#
# COMPACT_ATOMS: atom_id res chain seq x y z
N MET A 1 -39.95 -22.46 1.65
CA MET A 1 -39.17 -21.60 0.73
C MET A 1 -37.94 -22.37 0.33
N ASP A 2 -37.79 -22.62 -0.97
CA ASP A 2 -36.56 -23.17 -1.54
C ASP A 2 -35.48 -22.08 -1.50
N ARG A 3 -34.31 -22.40 -0.92
CA ARG A 3 -33.16 -21.49 -0.81
C ARG A 3 -31.92 -22.05 -1.53
N ARG A 4 -32.11 -23.06 -2.38
CA ARG A 4 -31.04 -23.66 -3.17
C ARG A 4 -30.51 -22.64 -4.19
N GLY A 5 -29.19 -22.61 -4.39
CA GLY A 5 -28.52 -21.67 -5.29
C GLY A 5 -27.14 -21.25 -4.79
N LEU A 6 -26.53 -20.28 -5.48
CA LEU A 6 -25.23 -19.73 -5.12
C LEU A 6 -25.32 -18.96 -3.81
N MET A 7 -24.51 -19.36 -2.83
CA MET A 7 -24.34 -18.72 -1.54
C MET A 7 -22.87 -18.36 -1.31
N TYR A 8 -22.62 -17.52 -0.33
CA TYR A 8 -21.30 -17.08 0.07
C TYR A 8 -21.07 -17.46 1.53
N ARG A 9 -19.89 -17.98 1.83
CA ARG A 9 -19.51 -18.29 3.21
C ARG A 9 -19.19 -17.01 3.96
N THR A 10 -19.72 -16.83 5.17
CA THR A 10 -19.53 -15.62 5.98
C THR A 10 -18.14 -15.51 6.61
N SER A 11 -17.34 -16.57 6.57
CA SER A 11 -15.97 -16.57 7.11
C SER A 11 -14.94 -15.94 6.19
N ASP A 12 -15.07 -16.15 4.88
CA ASP A 12 -14.06 -15.80 3.88
C ASP A 12 -14.65 -15.36 2.53
N GLY A 13 -15.98 -15.31 2.42
CA GLY A 13 -16.68 -14.95 1.20
C GLY A 13 -16.62 -15.97 0.07
N SER A 14 -16.12 -17.20 0.32
CA SER A 14 -16.04 -18.22 -0.72
C SER A 14 -17.42 -18.57 -1.26
N GLU A 15 -17.53 -18.74 -2.58
CA GLU A 15 -18.75 -19.19 -3.22
C GLU A 15 -19.01 -20.67 -2.90
N GLU A 16 -20.24 -20.97 -2.48
CA GLU A 16 -20.69 -22.32 -2.16
C GLU A 16 -22.10 -22.52 -2.76
N GLU A 17 -22.26 -23.58 -3.55
CA GLU A 17 -23.57 -23.94 -4.09
C GLU A 17 -24.36 -24.71 -3.03
N TRP A 18 -25.43 -24.10 -2.53
CA TRP A 18 -26.31 -24.74 -1.57
C TRP A 18 -27.36 -25.57 -2.31
N THR A 19 -27.27 -26.90 -2.19
CA THR A 19 -28.19 -27.84 -2.87
C THR A 19 -29.15 -28.53 -1.91
N ASN A 20 -28.98 -28.34 -0.60
CA ASN A 20 -29.77 -29.00 0.43
C ASN A 20 -31.15 -28.35 0.65
N LEU A 21 -32.14 -29.17 0.98
CA LEU A 21 -33.48 -28.73 1.35
C LEU A 21 -33.49 -28.25 2.81
N GLY A 22 -33.87 -26.99 3.03
CA GLY A 22 -33.95 -26.40 4.37
C GLY A 22 -33.25 -25.05 4.45
N THR A 23 -33.18 -24.50 5.66
CA THR A 23 -32.39 -23.29 5.94
C THR A 23 -30.90 -23.63 5.80
N PRO A 24 -30.12 -22.79 5.09
CA PRO A 24 -28.67 -22.89 5.05
C PRO A 24 -28.08 -22.97 6.46
N HIS A 25 -26.95 -23.66 6.60
CA HIS A 25 -26.24 -23.74 7.87
C HIS A 25 -25.78 -22.34 8.33
N GLU A 26 -25.61 -22.18 9.64
CA GLU A 26 -25.05 -20.96 10.21
C GLU A 26 -23.65 -20.74 9.61
N GLY A 27 -23.48 -19.63 8.89
CA GLY A 27 -22.25 -19.36 8.15
C GLY A 27 -22.39 -19.18 6.64
N LEU A 28 -23.60 -19.31 6.07
CA LEU A 28 -23.87 -18.96 4.67
C LEU A 28 -24.79 -17.74 4.53
N THR A 29 -24.52 -16.93 3.52
CA THR A 29 -25.31 -15.75 3.15
C THR A 29 -25.55 -15.70 1.64
N THR A 30 -26.67 -15.12 1.22
CA THR A 30 -26.91 -14.81 -0.20
C THR A 30 -26.25 -13.50 -0.63
N LYS A 31 -25.73 -12.72 0.32
CA LYS A 31 -25.04 -11.45 0.05
C LYS A 31 -23.63 -11.74 -0.45
N LYS A 32 -23.33 -11.29 -1.67
CA LYS A 32 -22.00 -11.41 -2.27
C LYS A 32 -20.96 -10.73 -1.40
N TRP A 33 -19.83 -11.40 -1.21
CA TRP A 33 -18.70 -10.85 -0.47
C TRP A 33 -18.11 -9.63 -1.20
N PRO A 34 -18.03 -8.45 -0.57
CA PRO A 34 -17.54 -7.25 -1.24
C PRO A 34 -16.01 -7.26 -1.44
N GLY A 35 -15.26 -8.01 -0.62
CA GLY A 35 -13.83 -8.21 -0.81
C GLY A 35 -13.06 -8.47 0.50
N LYS A 36 -11.75 -8.72 0.37
CA LYS A 36 -10.83 -9.26 1.40
C LYS A 36 -10.80 -8.58 2.79
N TYR A 37 -11.30 -7.37 2.91
CA TYR A 37 -11.37 -6.64 4.19
C TYR A 37 -12.79 -6.57 4.76
N HIS A 38 -13.76 -7.29 4.20
CA HIS A 38 -15.11 -7.36 4.75
C HIS A 38 -15.28 -8.61 5.59
N VAL A 39 -15.79 -8.42 6.80
CA VAL A 39 -16.09 -9.48 7.76
C VAL A 39 -17.58 -9.48 8.05
N TRP A 40 -18.15 -10.64 8.32
CA TRP A 40 -19.58 -10.75 8.60
C TRP A 40 -19.88 -10.33 10.05
N ARG A 41 -20.70 -9.29 10.24
CA ARG A 41 -21.13 -8.76 11.54
C ARG A 41 -22.62 -8.41 11.47
N ASP A 42 -23.39 -8.81 12.47
CA ASP A 42 -24.82 -8.46 12.61
C ASP A 42 -25.69 -8.74 11.37
N GLY A 43 -25.38 -9.81 10.62
CA GLY A 43 -26.14 -10.18 9.42
C GLY A 43 -25.79 -9.38 8.15
N ASP A 44 -24.67 -8.65 8.16
CA ASP A 44 -24.12 -7.99 6.99
C ASP A 44 -22.60 -8.04 6.88
N TRP A 45 -22.11 -7.74 5.68
CA TRP A 45 -20.69 -7.53 5.44
C TRP A 45 -20.29 -6.14 5.94
N ALA A 46 -19.48 -6.09 7.00
CA ALA A 46 -18.91 -4.87 7.54
C ALA A 46 -17.43 -4.78 7.14
N LEU A 47 -17.00 -3.61 6.66
CA LEU A 47 -15.59 -3.36 6.37
C LEU A 47 -14.78 -3.34 7.68
N ASP A 48 -13.75 -4.16 7.73
CA ASP A 48 -12.69 -4.10 8.72
C ASP A 48 -11.67 -3.03 8.31
N GLU A 49 -12.01 -1.78 8.63
CA GLU A 49 -11.15 -0.63 8.34
C GLU A 49 -9.77 -0.73 8.99
N GLU A 50 -9.67 -1.37 10.17
CA GLU A 50 -8.40 -1.51 10.89
C GLU A 50 -7.48 -2.45 10.12
N THR A 51 -7.96 -3.63 9.75
CA THR A 51 -7.20 -4.59 8.94
C THR A 51 -6.86 -4.00 7.56
N GLN A 52 -7.79 -3.26 6.93
CA GLN A 52 -7.53 -2.59 5.67
C GLN A 52 -6.42 -1.53 5.80
N LYS A 53 -6.53 -0.60 6.76
CA LYS A 53 -5.56 0.47 6.98
C LYS A 53 -4.19 -0.10 7.34
N PHE A 54 -4.13 -1.14 8.18
CA PHE A 54 -2.88 -1.81 8.52
C PHE A 54 -2.20 -2.42 7.30
N ALA A 55 -2.95 -3.13 6.45
CA ALA A 55 -2.41 -3.73 5.24
C ALA A 55 -1.92 -2.66 4.24
N LEU A 56 -2.67 -1.57 4.07
CA LEU A 56 -2.27 -0.45 3.22
C LEU A 56 -1.02 0.27 3.76
N ALA A 57 -0.95 0.47 5.08
CA ALA A 57 0.22 1.05 5.74
C ALA A 57 1.47 0.20 5.51
N GLY A 58 1.37 -1.12 5.71
CA GLY A 58 2.47 -2.05 5.43
C GLY A 58 2.95 -2.00 3.97
N ALA A 59 2.01 -2.03 3.02
CA ALA A 59 2.34 -1.91 1.60
C ALA A 59 3.02 -0.57 1.27
N ALA A 60 2.54 0.53 1.84
CA ALA A 60 3.13 1.85 1.65
C ALA A 60 4.57 1.94 2.19
N LEU A 61 4.84 1.34 3.36
CA LEU A 61 6.19 1.32 3.93
C LEU A 61 7.17 0.56 3.05
N LEU A 62 6.76 -0.56 2.45
CA LEU A 62 7.60 -1.29 1.49
C LEU A 62 7.98 -0.42 0.28
N VAL A 63 7.01 0.33 -0.26
CA VAL A 63 7.22 1.23 -1.40
C VAL A 63 8.13 2.41 -1.03
N ARG A 64 7.98 2.94 0.19
CA ARG A 64 8.86 3.98 0.76
C ARG A 64 10.29 3.48 0.85
N ASP A 65 10.49 2.30 1.45
CA ASP A 65 11.82 1.75 1.71
C ASP A 65 12.55 1.42 0.41
N GLN A 66 11.83 0.90 -0.59
CA GLN A 66 12.38 0.71 -1.94
C GLN A 66 12.88 2.03 -2.55
N ARG A 67 12.12 3.12 -2.43
CA ARG A 67 12.51 4.43 -2.97
C ARG A 67 13.64 5.09 -2.19
N LEU A 68 13.68 4.88 -0.87
CA LEU A 68 14.79 5.32 -0.03
C LEU A 68 16.08 4.57 -0.38
N GLN A 69 15.98 3.28 -0.68
CA GLN A 69 17.12 2.49 -1.15
C GLN A 69 17.65 3.02 -2.49
N GLU A 70 16.77 3.31 -3.44
CA GLU A 70 17.15 3.95 -4.71
C GLU A 70 17.80 5.32 -4.49
N ALA A 71 17.22 6.16 -3.63
CA ALA A 71 17.82 7.45 -3.32
C ALA A 71 19.21 7.30 -2.68
N ALA A 72 19.41 6.32 -1.80
CA ALA A 72 20.70 6.06 -1.17
C ALA A 72 21.78 5.67 -2.18
N THR A 73 21.45 4.89 -3.22
CA THR A 73 22.42 4.51 -4.27
C THR A 73 22.82 5.69 -5.14
N ARG A 74 21.95 6.69 -5.31
CA ARG A 74 22.25 7.94 -6.03
C ARG A 74 23.02 8.94 -5.17
N ILE A 75 22.69 9.04 -3.88
CA ILE A 75 23.35 9.94 -2.93
C ILE A 75 24.80 9.54 -2.69
N ALA A 76 25.12 8.24 -2.58
CA ALA A 76 26.46 7.77 -2.21
C ALA A 76 27.59 8.34 -3.10
N PRO A 77 27.56 8.20 -4.45
CA PRO A 77 28.63 8.75 -5.30
C PRO A 77 28.69 10.28 -5.27
N LEU A 78 27.54 10.95 -5.23
CA LEU A 78 27.47 12.42 -5.13
C LEU A 78 28.07 12.93 -3.81
N GLN A 79 27.84 12.21 -2.71
CA GLN A 79 28.44 12.52 -1.42
C GLN A 79 29.94 12.33 -1.45
N TYR A 80 30.46 11.26 -2.08
CA TYR A 80 31.90 11.09 -2.22
C TYR A 80 32.55 12.24 -3.02
N ALA A 81 31.93 12.68 -4.11
CA ALA A 81 32.41 13.84 -4.86
C ALA A 81 32.40 15.12 -4.01
N GLU A 82 31.35 15.34 -3.19
CA GLU A 82 31.28 16.49 -2.27
C GLU A 82 32.37 16.41 -1.19
N ASP A 83 32.56 15.24 -0.59
CA ASP A 83 33.54 14.99 0.48
C ASP A 83 34.99 15.14 -0.01
N LEU A 84 35.27 14.76 -1.26
CA LEU A 84 36.58 14.93 -1.92
C LEU A 84 36.79 16.36 -2.44
N GLY A 85 35.76 17.20 -2.45
CA GLY A 85 35.81 18.54 -3.05
C GLY A 85 35.84 18.53 -4.59
N GLU A 86 35.47 17.41 -5.20
CA GLU A 86 35.47 17.18 -6.65
C GLU A 86 34.08 17.41 -7.28
N ALA A 87 33.03 17.55 -6.46
CA ALA A 87 31.66 17.74 -6.93
C ALA A 87 31.50 19.04 -7.74
N THR A 88 30.95 18.88 -8.95
CA THR A 88 30.45 19.97 -9.78
C THR A 88 29.22 20.64 -9.14
N GLU A 89 28.90 21.87 -9.58
CA GLU A 89 27.70 22.56 -9.11
C GLU A 89 26.39 21.80 -9.47
N ALA A 90 26.39 21.08 -10.60
CA ALA A 90 25.28 20.21 -10.99
C ALA A 90 25.12 19.03 -10.01
N GLU A 91 26.21 18.35 -9.65
CA GLU A 91 26.20 17.25 -8.69
C GLU A 91 25.78 17.70 -7.30
N LYS A 92 26.22 18.87 -6.82
CA LYS A 92 25.77 19.45 -5.55
C LYS A 92 24.26 19.74 -5.55
N THR A 93 23.73 20.22 -6.68
CA THR A 93 22.30 20.46 -6.85
C THR A 93 21.54 19.13 -6.80
N SER A 94 21.96 18.12 -7.56
CA SER A 94 21.35 16.79 -7.51
C SER A 94 21.43 16.16 -6.13
N LEU A 95 22.56 16.30 -5.41
CA LEU A 95 22.72 15.79 -4.05
C LEU A 95 21.69 16.40 -3.09
N LEU A 96 21.48 17.72 -3.19
CA LEU A 96 20.47 18.40 -2.39
C LEU A 96 19.05 17.93 -2.71
N GLU A 97 18.73 17.74 -4.00
CA GLU A 97 17.42 17.25 -4.44
C GLU A 97 17.15 15.83 -3.93
N TRP A 98 18.11 14.92 -4.07
CA TRP A 98 18.01 13.55 -3.58
C TRP A 98 17.89 13.47 -2.05
N LYS A 99 18.65 14.29 -1.30
CA LYS A 99 18.50 14.42 0.16
C LYS A 99 17.11 14.92 0.55
N ARG A 100 16.59 15.95 -0.14
CA ARG A 100 15.22 16.47 0.09
C ARG A 100 14.15 15.44 -0.23
N TYR A 101 14.29 14.73 -1.34
CA TYR A 101 13.39 13.64 -1.74
C TYR A 101 13.34 12.56 -0.66
N SER A 102 14.50 12.09 -0.18
CA SER A 102 14.59 11.09 0.90
C SER A 102 13.91 11.55 2.18
N VAL A 103 14.12 12.81 2.58
CA VAL A 103 13.46 13.37 3.78
C VAL A 103 11.95 13.42 3.61
N LYS A 104 11.44 13.81 2.44
CA LYS A 104 9.99 13.83 2.20
C LYS A 104 9.40 12.42 2.16
N LEU A 105 10.08 11.46 1.54
CA LEU A 105 9.68 10.05 1.57
C LEU A 105 9.60 9.49 2.98
N ASN A 106 10.56 9.83 3.85
CA ASN A 106 10.54 9.38 5.23
C ASN A 106 9.39 10.00 6.06
N ARG A 107 8.69 11.00 5.52
CA ARG A 107 7.58 11.70 6.17
C ARG A 107 6.23 11.37 5.55
N ILE A 108 6.12 10.40 4.64
CA ILE A 108 4.83 10.07 3.99
C ILE A 108 3.74 9.69 5.01
N GLU A 109 4.13 9.12 6.15
CA GLU A 109 3.22 8.75 7.24
C GLU A 109 2.60 9.96 7.95
N GLN A 110 3.18 11.15 7.75
CA GLN A 110 2.67 12.42 8.29
C GLN A 110 1.63 13.07 7.35
N SER A 111 1.37 12.48 6.18
CA SER A 111 0.33 12.96 5.27
C SER A 111 -1.05 12.64 5.82
N THR A 112 -2.00 13.58 5.67
CA THR A 112 -3.40 13.42 6.10
C THR A 112 -4.08 12.23 5.44
N ASP A 113 -3.68 11.90 4.21
CA ASP A 113 -4.32 10.84 3.42
C ASP A 113 -3.70 9.45 3.64
N TYR A 114 -2.62 9.37 4.43
CA TYR A 114 -1.98 8.10 4.78
C TYR A 114 -2.90 7.25 5.69
N PRO A 115 -2.98 5.92 5.51
CA PRO A 115 -2.38 5.10 4.43
C PRO A 115 -3.32 4.88 3.24
N LEU A 116 -4.47 5.56 3.19
CA LEU A 116 -5.54 5.30 2.22
C LEU A 116 -5.18 5.79 0.81
N GLN A 117 -4.56 6.95 0.72
CA GLN A 117 -4.12 7.56 -0.53
C GLN A 117 -2.76 8.23 -0.31
N ILE A 118 -1.79 7.87 -1.13
CA ILE A 118 -0.42 8.40 -1.04
C ILE A 118 -0.02 8.95 -2.40
N GLU A 119 0.27 10.25 -2.42
CA GLU A 119 0.85 10.91 -3.58
C GLU A 119 2.37 10.69 -3.56
N TRP A 120 2.83 9.75 -4.37
CA TRP A 120 4.26 9.46 -4.48
C TRP A 120 4.97 10.57 -5.23
N LEU A 121 6.01 11.12 -4.60
CA LEU A 121 6.91 12.07 -5.23
C LEU A 121 7.65 11.42 -6.39
N SER A 122 7.83 12.16 -7.48
CA SER A 122 8.74 11.75 -8.55
C SER A 122 10.19 11.83 -8.08
N PRO A 123 11.04 10.86 -8.45
CA PRO A 123 12.46 10.94 -8.18
C PRO A 123 13.09 12.15 -8.91
N PRO A 124 14.14 12.78 -8.35
CA PRO A 124 14.93 13.81 -9.03
C PRO A 124 15.54 13.30 -10.34
N LEU A 125 15.84 14.22 -11.26
CA LEU A 125 16.56 13.89 -12.49
C LEU A 125 18.07 13.84 -12.20
N ASP A 126 18.74 12.77 -12.66
CA ASP A 126 20.18 12.65 -12.50
C ASP A 126 20.93 13.63 -13.42
N ALA A 127 21.84 14.42 -12.84
CA ALA A 127 22.80 15.21 -13.62
C ALA A 127 23.77 14.33 -14.44
N LEU A 128 23.97 13.07 -14.04
CA LEU A 128 24.87 12.11 -14.69
C LEU A 128 24.26 11.43 -15.94
N ALA A 129 23.05 11.80 -16.34
CA ALA A 129 22.33 11.21 -17.47
C ALA A 129 22.47 12.01 -18.79
N GLN A 130 23.43 12.93 -18.90
CA GLN A 130 23.75 13.66 -20.15
C GLN A 130 25.19 13.43 -20.61
#